data_AF-A0AAE0Q657-F1
#
_entry.id   AF-A0AAE0Q657-F1
#
_cell.length_a   1.000
_cell.length_b   1.000
_cell.length_c   1.000
_cell.angle_alpha   90.00
_cell.angle_beta   90.00
_cell.angle_gamma   90.00
#
_symmetry.space_group_name_H-M   'P 1'
#
loop_
_entity.id
_entity.type
_entity.pdbx_description
1 polymer ?
#
loop_
_entity_poly.entity_id
_entity_poly.type
_entity_poly.pdbx_seq_one_letter_code
_entity_poly.pdbx_strand_id
1 'polypeptide(L)'
;MSDQSAFDTDVWTLTRFVMETGRQAKGATGELTQLINSILTAVKAISSAVRKAGLAHLQGIAGHINVTGDEVKKLDVLSNDLVINMLQASYSTCVLVSEENKEAIITPPEKRGKYVVCFDPLDGSSNIDCLAPIGTIFAIYKKNRTE
;
A
#
# COMPACT_ATOMS: atom_id res chain seq x y z
N MET A 1 4.74 41.24 -25.40
CA MET A 1 3.85 41.23 -24.22
C MET A 1 4.36 40.12 -23.33
N SER A 2 5.04 40.47 -22.23
CA SER A 2 5.50 39.49 -21.25
C SER A 2 4.28 38.90 -20.56
N ASP A 3 4.14 37.58 -20.61
CA ASP A 3 3.07 36.87 -19.93
C ASP A 3 3.16 37.14 -18.42
N GLN A 4 2.25 37.98 -17.92
CA GLN A 4 2.10 38.33 -16.51
C GLN A 4 1.01 37.45 -15.87
N SER A 5 1.02 36.14 -16.17
CA SER A 5 0.17 35.22 -15.42
C SER A 5 0.65 35.19 -13.96
N ALA A 6 -0.25 35.48 -13.02
CA ALA A 6 0.01 35.32 -11.59
C ALA A 6 0.50 33.88 -11.32
N PHE A 7 1.41 33.70 -10.35
CA PHE A 7 1.91 32.37 -9.98
C PHE A 7 0.73 31.44 -9.67
N ASP A 8 0.63 30.34 -10.41
CA ASP A 8 -0.34 29.30 -10.14
C ASP A 8 0.08 28.53 -8.87
N THR A 9 -0.75 28.66 -7.83
CA THR A 9 -0.55 28.00 -6.53
C THR A 9 -1.49 26.80 -6.37
N ASP A 10 -2.27 26.46 -7.40
CA ASP A 10 -3.25 25.39 -7.36
C ASP A 10 -2.58 24.01 -7.57
N VAL A 11 -1.98 23.48 -6.50
CA VAL A 11 -1.25 22.21 -6.58
C VAL A 11 -2.21 21.02 -6.62
N TRP A 12 -2.00 20.15 -7.61
CA TRP A 12 -2.72 18.90 -7.77
C TRP A 12 -2.00 17.73 -7.07
N THR A 13 -2.30 17.54 -5.79
CA THR A 13 -1.78 16.39 -5.04
C THR A 13 -2.59 15.13 -5.34
N LEU A 14 -1.98 13.95 -5.16
CA LEU A 14 -2.69 12.69 -5.33
C LEU A 14 -3.87 12.56 -4.35
N THR A 15 -3.74 13.04 -3.11
CA THR A 15 -4.84 13.09 -2.15
C THR A 15 -6.00 13.94 -2.68
N ARG A 16 -5.72 15.12 -3.25
CA ARG A 16 -6.76 15.96 -3.88
C ARG A 16 -7.42 15.25 -5.05
N PHE A 17 -6.63 14.68 -5.96
CA PHE A 17 -7.14 13.93 -7.10
C PHE A 17 -8.09 12.79 -6.68
N VAL A 18 -7.69 11.99 -5.68
CA VAL A 18 -8.48 10.86 -5.17
C VAL A 18 -9.76 11.34 -4.49
N MET A 19 -9.71 12.45 -3.74
CA MET A 19 -10.88 13.04 -3.11
C MET A 19 -11.87 13.60 -4.15
N GLU A 20 -11.39 14.33 -5.16
CA GLU A 20 -12.24 14.91 -6.19
C GLU A 20 -12.86 13.84 -7.10
N THR A 21 -12.07 12.86 -7.52
CA THR A 21 -12.56 11.72 -8.32
C THR A 21 -13.60 10.93 -7.53
N GLY A 22 -13.37 10.70 -6.23
CA GLY A 22 -14.32 10.05 -5.33
C GLY A 22 -15.65 10.81 -5.22
N ARG A 23 -15.62 12.15 -5.16
CA ARG A 23 -16.84 12.98 -5.12
C ARG A 23 -17.67 12.91 -6.41
N GLN A 24 -17.02 12.75 -7.55
CA GLN A 24 -17.70 12.66 -8.85
C GLN A 24 -18.29 11.27 -9.12
N ALA A 25 -17.83 10.23 -8.42
CA ALA A 25 -18.30 8.87 -8.59
C ALA A 25 -19.73 8.67 -8.02
N LYS A 26 -20.64 8.16 -8.85
CA LYS A 26 -22.03 7.88 -8.45
C LYS A 26 -22.06 6.80 -7.36
N GLY A 27 -22.73 7.10 -6.25
CA GLY A 27 -22.87 6.16 -5.13
C GLY A 27 -21.60 5.95 -4.30
N ALA A 28 -20.63 6.88 -4.39
CA ALA A 28 -19.43 6.82 -3.57
C ALA A 28 -19.73 7.12 -2.10
N THR A 29 -19.30 6.22 -1.21
CA THR A 29 -19.41 6.38 0.25
C THR A 29 -18.17 7.01 0.89
N GLY A 30 -17.10 7.23 0.11
CA GLY A 30 -15.80 7.65 0.62
C GLY A 30 -14.87 6.52 1.07
N GLU A 31 -15.36 5.29 1.23
CA GLU A 31 -14.53 4.15 1.67
C GLU A 31 -13.36 3.87 0.70
N LEU A 32 -13.55 4.01 -0.61
CA LEU A 32 -12.43 3.81 -1.56
C LEU A 32 -11.39 4.93 -1.46
N THR A 33 -11.84 6.17 -1.23
CA THR A 33 -10.96 7.32 -0.98
C THR A 33 -10.13 7.11 0.29
N GLN A 34 -10.75 6.59 1.35
CA GLN A 34 -10.05 6.25 2.60
C GLN A 34 -9.03 5.13 2.38
N LEU A 35 -9.45 4.05 1.69
CA LEU A 35 -8.58 2.93 1.34
C LEU A 35 -7.35 3.38 0.56
N ILE A 36 -7.53 4.17 -0.51
CA ILE A 36 -6.41 4.66 -1.33
C ILE A 36 -5.49 5.53 -0.48
N ASN A 37 -6.02 6.44 0.35
CA ASN A 37 -5.17 7.26 1.22
C ASN A 37 -4.37 6.44 2.25
N SER A 38 -4.92 5.34 2.77
CA SER A 38 -4.18 4.39 3.60
C SER A 38 -3.03 3.72 2.83
N ILE A 39 -3.27 3.29 1.58
CA ILE A 39 -2.23 2.73 0.71
C ILE A 39 -1.12 3.77 0.47
N LEU A 40 -1.47 5.02 0.16
CA LEU A 40 -0.48 6.09 -0.04
C LEU A 40 0.36 6.36 1.20
N THR A 41 -0.22 6.19 2.39
CA THR A 41 0.50 6.34 3.66
C THR A 41 1.48 5.18 3.87
N ALA A 42 1.07 3.94 3.59
CA ALA A 42 1.95 2.77 3.61
C ALA A 42 3.12 2.93 2.63
N VAL A 43 2.85 3.33 1.38
CA VAL A 43 3.88 3.55 0.35
C VAL A 43 4.92 4.59 0.79
N LYS A 44 4.49 5.70 1.41
CA LYS A 44 5.42 6.71 1.95
C LYS A 44 6.29 6.14 3.08
N ALA A 45 5.72 5.31 3.96
CA ALA A 45 6.46 4.68 5.05
C ALA A 45 7.49 3.67 4.52
N ILE A 46 7.09 2.81 3.56
CA ILE A 46 7.99 1.86 2.88
C ILE A 46 9.11 2.61 2.17
N SER A 47 8.79 3.67 1.41
CA SER A 47 9.79 4.48 0.71
C SER A 47 10.83 5.08 1.67
N SER A 48 10.39 5.54 2.84
CA SER A 48 11.29 6.05 3.89
C SER A 48 12.19 4.93 4.46
N ALA A 49 11.64 3.74 4.68
CA ALA A 49 12.39 2.59 5.19
C ALA A 49 13.43 2.08 4.17
N VAL A 50 13.04 1.91 2.90
CA VAL A 50 13.92 1.49 1.80
C VAL A 50 15.10 2.44 1.67
N ARG A 51 14.87 3.76 1.68
CA ARG A 51 15.94 4.77 1.56
C ARG A 51 16.92 4.77 2.74
N LYS A 52 16.53 4.20 3.89
CA LYS A 52 17.35 4.15 5.11
C LYS A 52 17.82 2.74 5.44
N ALA A 53 17.57 1.76 4.56
CA ALA A 53 17.76 0.36 4.87
C ALA A 53 19.19 0.00 5.28
N GLY A 54 20.18 0.56 4.58
CA GLY A 54 21.60 0.34 4.90
C GLY A 54 22.06 1.01 6.20
N LEU A 55 21.41 2.10 6.62
CA LEU A 55 21.72 2.80 7.88
C LEU A 55 21.03 2.15 9.09
N ALA A 56 19.86 1.57 8.87
CA ALA A 56 19.03 0.97 9.92
C ALA A 56 19.28 -0.54 10.10
N HIS A 57 20.32 -1.11 9.47
CA HIS A 57 20.60 -2.56 9.44
C HIS A 57 19.39 -3.42 9.03
N LEU A 58 18.56 -2.86 8.13
CA LEU A 58 17.41 -3.53 7.52
C LEU A 58 17.80 -4.34 6.27
N GLN A 59 19.05 -4.21 5.83
CA GLN A 59 19.67 -5.09 4.84
C GLN A 59 20.03 -6.42 5.50
N GLY A 60 19.47 -7.51 4.99
CA GLY A 60 19.74 -8.86 5.48
C GLY A 60 18.49 -9.71 5.72
N ILE A 61 18.74 -10.99 5.96
CA ILE A 61 17.75 -12.04 6.08
C ILE A 61 16.99 -11.87 7.42
N ALA A 62 15.67 -12.01 7.39
CA ALA A 62 14.82 -12.03 8.58
C ALA A 62 14.91 -13.38 9.35
N GLY A 63 15.58 -14.37 8.76
CA GLY A 63 15.77 -15.71 9.32
C GLY A 63 14.67 -16.70 8.96
N HIS A 64 13.75 -16.35 8.05
CA HIS A 64 12.62 -17.17 7.63
C HIS A 64 12.63 -17.38 6.11
N ILE A 65 12.08 -18.51 5.66
CA ILE A 65 11.82 -18.83 4.25
C ILE A 65 10.32 -18.61 4.01
N ASN A 66 9.93 -17.87 2.96
CA ASN A 66 8.52 -17.63 2.64
C ASN A 66 7.84 -18.86 2.03
N VAL A 67 6.57 -18.72 1.69
CA VAL A 67 5.73 -19.79 1.11
C VAL A 67 6.12 -20.16 -0.32
N THR A 68 6.86 -19.29 -1.00
CA THR A 68 7.38 -19.47 -2.37
C THR A 68 8.80 -20.06 -2.39
N GLY A 69 9.49 -20.10 -1.24
CA GLY A 69 10.80 -20.74 -1.07
C GLY A 69 12.00 -19.80 -1.00
N ASP A 70 11.78 -18.48 -1.00
CA ASP A 70 12.81 -17.44 -0.94
C ASP A 70 13.15 -17.04 0.50
N GLU A 71 14.39 -16.61 0.72
CA GLU A 71 14.83 -16.03 1.99
C GLU A 71 14.16 -14.67 2.21
N VAL A 72 13.29 -14.58 3.23
CA VAL A 72 12.57 -13.36 3.58
C VAL A 72 13.55 -12.31 4.08
N LYS A 73 13.58 -11.13 3.46
CA LYS A 73 14.37 -10.00 3.95
C LYS A 73 13.60 -9.24 5.01
N LYS A 74 14.30 -8.57 5.93
CA LYS A 74 13.66 -7.76 6.99
C LYS A 74 12.75 -6.66 6.43
N LEU A 75 13.09 -6.13 5.26
CA LEU A 75 12.29 -5.14 4.56
C LEU A 75 10.97 -5.71 4.04
N ASP A 76 10.93 -6.98 3.68
CA ASP A 76 9.71 -7.65 3.20
C ASP A 76 8.70 -7.75 4.35
N VAL A 77 9.17 -8.24 5.51
CA VAL A 77 8.37 -8.29 6.76
C VAL A 77 7.86 -6.91 7.14
N LEU A 78 8.74 -5.90 7.15
CA LEU A 78 8.38 -4.53 7.50
C LEU A 78 7.32 -3.97 6.54
N SER A 79 7.50 -4.17 5.23
CA SER A 79 6.60 -3.65 4.21
C SER A 79 5.24 -4.34 4.31
N ASN A 80 5.23 -5.65 4.52
CA ASN A 80 4.01 -6.43 4.73
C ASN A 80 3.22 -5.94 5.96
N ASP A 81 3.89 -5.80 7.10
CA ASP A 81 3.27 -5.33 8.34
C ASP A 81 2.71 -3.90 8.19
N LEU A 82 3.45 -3.01 7.53
CA LEU A 82 3.00 -1.63 7.26
C LEU A 82 1.72 -1.62 6.41
N VAL A 83 1.69 -2.39 5.32
CA VAL A 83 0.53 -2.45 4.43
C VAL A 83 -0.68 -3.05 5.18
N ILE A 84 -0.53 -4.19 5.86
CA ILE A 84 -1.61 -4.84 6.61
C ILE A 84 -2.20 -3.87 7.65
N ASN A 85 -1.34 -3.26 8.47
CA ASN A 85 -1.78 -2.35 9.53
C ASN A 85 -2.53 -1.13 8.96
N MET A 86 -2.01 -0.51 7.89
CA MET A 86 -2.64 0.65 7.26
C MET A 86 -3.98 0.29 6.58
N LEU A 87 -4.04 -0.87 5.94
CA LEU A 87 -5.25 -1.35 5.28
C LEU A 87 -6.34 -1.77 6.28
N GLN A 88 -5.99 -2.35 7.42
CA GLN A 88 -6.96 -2.64 8.48
C GLN A 88 -7.43 -1.36 9.19
N ALA A 89 -6.53 -0.40 9.44
CA ALA A 89 -6.88 0.89 10.01
C ALA A 89 -7.70 1.80 9.07
N SER A 90 -7.85 1.42 7.79
CA SER A 90 -8.69 2.12 6.82
C SER A 90 -10.20 1.89 7.01
N TYR A 91 -10.61 0.91 7.81
CA TYR A 91 -12.01 0.48 7.96
C TYR A 91 -12.73 0.12 6.65
N SER A 92 -11.97 -0.09 5.57
CA SER A 92 -12.50 -0.21 4.22
C SER A 92 -12.31 -1.61 3.61
N THR A 93 -11.51 -2.48 4.27
CA THR A 93 -11.14 -3.81 3.76
C THR A 93 -11.86 -4.94 4.49
N CYS A 94 -12.06 -6.07 3.83
CA CYS A 94 -12.63 -7.29 4.42
C CYS A 94 -11.74 -8.52 4.30
N VAL A 95 -10.96 -8.59 3.22
CA VAL A 95 -9.99 -9.66 2.97
C VAL A 95 -8.74 -9.02 2.39
N LEU A 96 -7.59 -9.43 2.90
CA LEU A 96 -6.29 -9.05 2.37
C LEU A 96 -5.57 -10.31 1.88
N VAL A 97 -4.90 -10.21 0.73
CA VAL A 97 -4.06 -11.27 0.18
C VAL A 97 -2.68 -10.67 -0.07
N SER A 98 -1.67 -11.19 0.61
CA SER A 98 -0.28 -10.74 0.48
C SER A 98 0.56 -11.86 -0.13
N GLU A 99 1.54 -11.50 -0.95
CA GLU A 99 2.57 -12.44 -1.41
C GLU A 99 3.35 -13.07 -0.21
N GLU A 100 3.51 -12.32 0.87
CA GLU A 100 4.23 -12.76 2.09
C GLU A 100 3.38 -13.59 3.08
N ASN A 101 2.08 -13.74 2.84
CA ASN A 101 1.18 -14.51 3.72
C ASN A 101 0.57 -15.71 3.01
N LYS A 102 0.77 -16.91 3.58
CA LYS A 102 0.21 -18.16 3.04
C LYS A 102 -1.31 -18.14 2.90
N GLU A 103 -1.98 -17.57 3.89
CA GLU A 103 -3.42 -17.55 3.99
C GLU A 103 -3.95 -16.12 3.85
N ALA A 104 -5.15 -16.00 3.28
CA ALA A 104 -5.83 -14.73 3.20
C ALA A 104 -6.14 -14.20 4.61
N ILE A 105 -5.84 -12.93 4.84
CA ILE A 105 -6.05 -12.26 6.13
C ILE A 105 -7.48 -11.72 6.15
N ILE A 106 -8.29 -12.23 7.08
CA ILE A 106 -9.66 -11.77 7.26
C ILE A 106 -9.67 -10.55 8.18
N THR A 107 -10.15 -9.41 7.69
CA THR A 107 -10.24 -8.20 8.51
C THR A 107 -11.22 -8.41 9.68
N PRO A 108 -10.85 -8.04 10.92
CA PRO A 108 -11.74 -8.14 12.08
C PRO A 108 -13.09 -7.45 11.86
N PRO A 109 -14.21 -7.97 12.41
CA PRO A 109 -15.55 -7.43 12.17
C PRO A 109 -15.67 -5.92 12.43
N GLU A 110 -15.00 -5.40 13.46
CA GLU A 110 -15.03 -3.99 13.88
C GLU A 110 -14.25 -3.04 12.95
N LYS A 111 -13.39 -3.59 12.08
CA LYS A 111 -12.59 -2.83 11.08
C LYS A 111 -13.02 -3.14 9.64
N ARG A 112 -14.11 -3.88 9.45
CA ARG A 112 -14.45 -4.49 8.17
C ARG A 112 -15.18 -3.51 7.25
N GLY A 113 -14.64 -3.31 6.04
CA GLY A 113 -15.33 -2.62 4.94
C GLY A 113 -15.71 -3.57 3.81
N LYS A 114 -15.86 -3.04 2.59
CA LYS A 114 -16.37 -3.80 1.43
C LYS A 114 -15.32 -4.18 0.38
N TYR A 115 -14.05 -3.85 0.59
CA TYR A 115 -13.01 -4.11 -0.40
C TYR A 115 -12.16 -5.33 -0.03
N VAL A 116 -11.74 -6.06 -1.05
CA VAL A 116 -10.69 -7.07 -0.98
C VAL A 116 -9.44 -6.45 -1.60
N VAL A 117 -8.28 -6.60 -0.96
CA VAL A 117 -7.03 -6.05 -1.46
C VAL A 117 -6.01 -7.17 -1.62
N CYS A 118 -5.51 -7.35 -2.83
CA CYS A 118 -4.36 -8.21 -3.11
C CYS A 118 -3.13 -7.32 -3.28
N PHE A 119 -1.99 -7.68 -2.70
CA PHE A 119 -0.79 -6.87 -2.82
C PHE A 119 0.49 -7.69 -2.76
N ASP A 120 1.51 -7.15 -3.41
CA ASP A 120 2.92 -7.49 -3.19
C ASP A 120 3.54 -6.31 -2.43
N PRO A 121 3.91 -6.49 -1.15
CA PRO A 121 4.39 -5.40 -0.33
C PRO A 121 5.74 -4.86 -0.81
N LEU A 122 6.60 -5.70 -1.41
CA LEU A 122 7.93 -5.32 -1.87
C LEU A 122 8.43 -6.17 -3.06
N ASP A 123 7.96 -5.83 -4.25
CA ASP A 123 8.40 -6.46 -5.50
C ASP A 123 9.87 -6.16 -5.79
N GLY A 124 10.61 -7.19 -6.20
CA GLY A 124 12.04 -7.10 -6.48
C GLY A 124 12.93 -7.04 -5.23
N SER A 125 12.47 -7.53 -4.08
CA SER A 125 13.23 -7.57 -2.82
C SER A 125 14.65 -8.15 -2.97
N SER A 126 14.85 -9.10 -3.88
CA SER A 126 16.17 -9.64 -4.27
C SER A 126 17.19 -8.55 -4.64
N ASN A 127 16.73 -7.43 -5.21
CA ASN A 127 17.54 -6.33 -5.70
C ASN A 127 17.86 -5.24 -4.65
N ILE A 128 17.40 -5.39 -3.41
CA ILE A 128 17.67 -4.43 -2.33
C ILE A 128 19.17 -4.16 -2.15
N ASP A 129 19.99 -5.21 -2.20
CA ASP A 129 21.42 -5.13 -1.86
C ASP A 129 22.25 -4.47 -2.97
N CYS A 130 21.77 -4.51 -4.22
CA CYS A 130 22.40 -3.83 -5.36
C CYS A 130 21.78 -2.46 -5.67
N LEU A 131 20.87 -1.97 -4.81
CA LEU A 131 20.20 -0.67 -4.96
C LEU A 131 19.44 -0.50 -6.29
N ALA A 132 18.96 -1.61 -6.87
CA ALA A 132 18.13 -1.53 -8.07
C ALA A 132 16.70 -1.08 -7.73
N PRO A 133 15.90 -0.66 -8.72
CA PRO A 133 14.51 -0.30 -8.50
C PRO A 133 13.69 -1.48 -7.93
N ILE A 134 12.89 -1.17 -6.92
CA ILE A 134 11.93 -2.07 -6.27
C ILE A 134 10.60 -1.32 -6.10
N GLY A 135 9.51 -2.04 -5.82
CA GLY A 135 8.17 -1.44 -5.81
C GLY A 135 7.18 -2.13 -4.89
N THR A 136 5.95 -1.61 -4.87
CA THR A 136 4.81 -2.23 -4.17
C THR A 136 3.68 -2.33 -5.19
N ILE A 137 3.08 -3.51 -5.33
CA ILE A 137 1.99 -3.78 -6.27
C ILE A 137 0.70 -3.98 -5.46
N PHE A 138 -0.43 -3.45 -5.94
CA PHE A 138 -1.72 -3.70 -5.30
C PHE A 138 -2.86 -3.75 -6.31
N ALA A 139 -3.88 -4.53 -5.97
CA ALA A 139 -5.14 -4.65 -6.69
C ALA A 139 -6.31 -4.57 -5.70
N ILE A 140 -7.31 -3.75 -6.03
CA ILE A 140 -8.49 -3.54 -5.20
C ILE A 140 -9.71 -4.13 -5.90
N TYR A 141 -10.39 -5.03 -5.22
CA TYR A 141 -11.65 -5.62 -5.67
C TYR A 141 -12.77 -5.23 -4.73
N LYS A 142 -13.98 -5.06 -5.26
CA LYS A 142 -15.18 -4.90 -4.43
C LYS A 142 -15.72 -6.30 -4.11
N LYS A 143 -15.96 -6.60 -2.83
CA LYS A 143 -16.57 -7.87 -2.43
C LYS A 143 -17.97 -7.95 -3.05
N ASN A 144 -18.17 -8.93 -3.93
CA ASN A 144 -19.50 -9.24 -4.44
C ASN A 144 -20.34 -9.78 -3.27
N ARG A 145 -21.57 -9.30 -3.13
CA ARG A 145 -22.56 -9.99 -2.31
C ARG A 145 -22.87 -11.29 -3.04
N THR A 146 -22.35 -12.41 -2.52
CA THR A 146 -23.05 -13.68 -2.69
C THR A 146 -24.32 -13.59 -1.86
N GLU A 147 -25.46 -13.86 -2.51
CA GLU A 147 -26.74 -14.10 -1.84
C GLU A 147 -26.63 -15.22 -0.81
#